data_AF-L8GSL8-F1
#
_entry.id   AF-L8GSL8-F1
#
_cell.length_a   1.000
_cell.length_b   1.000
_cell.length_c   1.000
_cell.angle_alpha   90.00
_cell.angle_beta   90.00
_cell.angle_gamma   90.00
#
_symmetry.space_group_name_H-M   'P 1'
#
loop_
_entity.id
_entity.type
_entity.pdbx_description
1 polymer ?
#
loop_
_entity_poly.entity_id
_entity_poly.type
_entity_poly.pdbx_seq_one_letter_code
_entity_poly.pdbx_strand_id
1 'polypeptide(L)'
;MSAEEGNKTFKLTVATGWGDTQKWTIDVSPTDTLADVLTKITAAGGRRLPPLSSFLVAAGAHVRLVSDHGRLPDPRPEATVGENGLSANTVLRWHNGAFD
;
A
#
# COMPACT_ATOMS: atom_id res chain seq x y z
N MET A 1 -29.29 18.24 -2.32
CA MET A 1 -27.92 18.05 -2.85
C MET A 1 -27.25 17.04 -1.94
N SER A 2 -27.13 15.80 -2.40
CA SER A 2 -26.66 14.67 -1.61
C SER A 2 -25.14 14.74 -1.47
N ALA A 3 -24.65 15.05 -0.28
CA ALA A 3 -23.24 14.90 0.07
C ALA A 3 -23.01 13.43 0.46
N GLU A 4 -22.87 12.54 -0.52
CA GLU A 4 -22.61 11.11 -0.29
C GLU A 4 -21.48 10.56 -1.19
N GLU A 5 -20.57 11.42 -1.64
CA GLU A 5 -19.36 10.99 -2.39
C GLU A 5 -18.10 10.86 -1.52
N GLY A 6 -18.19 11.15 -0.22
CA GLY A 6 -17.02 11.30 0.65
C GLY A 6 -16.39 10.02 1.22
N ASN A 7 -17.03 8.84 1.10
CA ASN A 7 -16.60 7.63 1.82
C ASN A 7 -16.53 6.38 0.94
N LYS A 8 -16.15 6.54 -0.33
CA LYS A 8 -16.08 5.40 -1.24
C LYS A 8 -14.75 4.66 -1.06
N THR A 9 -14.85 3.45 -0.50
CA THR A 9 -13.75 2.47 -0.46
C THR A 9 -13.15 2.28 -1.85
N PHE A 10 -11.82 2.14 -1.92
CA PHE A 10 -11.07 1.84 -3.14
C PHE A 10 -10.25 0.56 -2.99
N LYS A 11 -9.87 -0.04 -4.14
CA LYS A 11 -8.98 -1.20 -4.17
C LYS A 11 -7.53 -0.74 -4.17
N LEU A 12 -6.81 -1.02 -3.10
CA LEU A 12 -5.36 -0.83 -3.06
C LEU A 12 -4.68 -2.10 -3.57
N THR A 13 -3.78 -1.95 -4.54
CA THR A 13 -2.97 -3.08 -5.02
C THR A 13 -1.76 -3.26 -4.11
N VAL A 14 -1.52 -4.49 -3.71
CA VAL A 14 -0.39 -4.91 -2.88
C VAL A 14 0.42 -5.93 -3.66
N ALA A 15 1.75 -5.76 -3.72
CA ALA A 15 2.63 -6.69 -4.39
C ALA A 15 3.92 -6.96 -3.59
N THR A 16 4.41 -8.19 -3.63
CA THR A 16 5.62 -8.60 -2.92
C THR A 16 6.50 -9.51 -3.77
N GLY A 17 7.79 -9.52 -3.45
CA GLY A 17 8.78 -10.36 -4.12
C GLY A 17 9.29 -9.79 -5.45
N TRP A 18 10.43 -10.30 -5.93
CA TRP A 18 11.00 -9.90 -7.22
C TRP A 18 10.03 -10.21 -8.37
N GLY A 19 9.63 -9.20 -9.14
CA GLY A 19 8.71 -9.36 -10.26
C GLY A 19 7.23 -9.50 -9.88
N ASP A 20 6.83 -9.11 -8.67
CA ASP A 20 5.45 -9.23 -8.17
C ASP A 20 4.95 -10.68 -8.09
N THR A 21 5.80 -11.60 -7.63
CA THR A 21 5.47 -13.03 -7.50
C THR A 21 4.24 -13.28 -6.63
N GLN A 22 3.91 -12.36 -5.73
CA GLN A 22 2.61 -12.32 -5.08
C GLN A 22 1.99 -10.94 -5.25
N LYS A 23 0.77 -10.90 -5.79
CA LYS A 23 0.01 -9.67 -6.02
C LYS A 23 -1.46 -9.88 -5.73
N TRP A 24 -2.06 -8.99 -4.96
CA TRP A 24 -3.48 -9.01 -4.63
C TRP A 24 -4.02 -7.61 -4.37
N THR A 25 -5.31 -7.50 -4.10
CA THR A 25 -5.97 -6.23 -3.79
C THR A 25 -6.70 -6.30 -2.45
N ILE A 26 -6.71 -5.20 -1.71
CA ILE A 26 -7.50 -5.03 -0.48
C ILE A 26 -8.44 -3.83 -0.60
N ASP A 27 -9.52 -3.85 0.16
CA ASP A 27 -10.49 -2.75 0.25
C ASP A 27 -10.08 -1.72 1.32
N VAL A 28 -9.88 -0.48 0.89
CA VAL A 28 -9.37 0.63 1.72
C VAL A 28 -10.32 1.82 1.68
N SER A 29 -10.73 2.31 2.84
CA SER A 29 -11.45 3.59 3.00
C SER A 29 -10.46 4.75 3.02
N PRO A 30 -10.81 5.95 2.48
CA PRO A 30 -10.00 7.15 2.68
C PRO A 30 -9.74 7.50 4.16
N THR A 31 -10.62 7.06 5.06
CA THR A 31 -10.50 7.26 6.50
C THR A 31 -9.69 6.19 7.22
N ASP A 32 -9.33 5.10 6.53
CA ASP A 32 -8.46 4.08 7.13
C ASP A 32 -7.10 4.72 7.46
N THR A 33 -6.56 4.35 8.61
CA THR A 33 -5.17 4.66 8.95
C THR A 33 -4.22 3.72 8.22
N LEU A 34 -2.93 4.05 8.18
CA LEU A 34 -1.92 3.14 7.66
C LEU A 34 -1.89 1.83 8.47
N ALA A 35 -2.08 1.88 9.79
CA ALA A 35 -2.15 0.69 10.64
C ALA A 35 -3.34 -0.22 10.29
N ASP A 36 -4.50 0.34 9.96
CA ASP A 36 -5.66 -0.41 9.49
C ASP A 36 -5.35 -1.13 8.16
N VAL A 37 -4.67 -0.42 7.24
CA VAL A 37 -4.22 -1.02 5.97
C VAL A 37 -3.29 -2.19 6.21
N LEU A 38 -2.28 -2.07 7.07
CA LEU A 38 -1.36 -3.18 7.38
C LEU A 38 -2.10 -4.40 7.97
N THR A 39 -3.10 -4.15 8.82
CA THR A 39 -3.97 -5.21 9.36
C THR A 39 -4.74 -5.92 8.26
N LYS A 40 -5.33 -5.16 7.32
CA LYS A 40 -6.03 -5.71 6.15
C LYS A 40 -5.10 -6.49 5.22
N ILE A 41 -3.87 -6.02 5.01
CA ILE A 41 -2.85 -6.75 4.24
C ILE A 41 -2.56 -8.10 4.89
N THR A 42 -2.39 -8.12 6.21
CA THR A 42 -2.13 -9.35 6.96
C THR A 42 -3.31 -10.33 6.88
N ALA A 43 -4.54 -9.83 7.03
CA ALA A 43 -5.75 -10.62 6.91
C ALA A 43 -5.96 -11.19 5.49
N ALA A 44 -5.52 -10.47 4.46
CA ALA A 44 -5.57 -10.91 3.07
C ALA A 44 -4.47 -11.91 2.68
N GLY A 45 -3.61 -12.32 3.62
CA GLY A 45 -2.56 -13.32 3.40
C GLY A 45 -1.15 -12.75 3.27
N GLY A 46 -0.97 -11.44 3.46
CA GLY A 46 0.35 -10.82 3.58
C GLY A 46 1.06 -11.30 4.85
N ARG A 47 1.97 -12.25 4.72
CA ARG A 47 2.76 -12.77 5.84
C ARG A 47 4.08 -12.00 5.97
N ARG A 48 4.52 -11.75 7.21
CA ARG A 48 5.79 -11.08 7.54
C ARG A 48 5.94 -9.71 6.88
N LEU A 49 5.08 -8.76 7.27
CA LEU A 49 5.24 -7.37 6.86
C LEU A 49 6.62 -6.85 7.28
N PRO A 50 7.34 -6.14 6.40
CA PRO A 50 8.62 -5.55 6.75
C PRO A 50 8.39 -4.29 7.61
N PRO A 51 9.47 -3.68 8.13
CA PRO A 51 9.39 -2.33 8.69
C PRO A 51 8.76 -1.34 7.70
N LEU A 52 8.04 -0.34 8.22
CA LEU A 52 7.37 0.67 7.40
C LEU A 52 8.32 1.39 6.41
N SER A 53 9.57 1.58 6.81
CA SER A 53 10.63 2.18 5.98
C SER A 53 11.01 1.37 4.73
N SER A 54 10.64 0.10 4.69
CA SER A 54 10.93 -0.82 3.57
C SER A 54 9.81 -0.87 2.54
N PHE A 55 8.68 -0.19 2.80
CA PHE A 55 7.60 -0.10 1.83
C PHE A 55 7.96 0.87 0.71
N LEU A 56 7.68 0.42 -0.50
CA LEU A 56 7.81 1.16 -1.74
C LEU A 56 6.42 1.45 -2.30
N VAL A 57 6.29 2.59 -2.96
CA VAL A 57 5.07 3.05 -3.61
C VAL A 57 5.36 3.29 -5.08
N ALA A 58 4.56 2.68 -5.94
CA ALA A 58 4.59 2.94 -7.36
C ALA A 58 3.31 3.68 -7.79
N ALA A 59 3.41 4.60 -8.76
CA ALA A 59 2.29 5.35 -9.32
C ALA A 59 1.31 4.48 -10.16
N GLY A 60 1.46 3.15 -10.13
CA GLY A 60 0.57 2.21 -10.79
C GLY A 60 1.19 0.83 -10.96
N ALA A 61 0.34 -0.15 -11.30
CA ALA A 61 0.76 -1.53 -11.53
C ALA A 61 1.63 -1.72 -12.79
N HIS A 62 1.61 -0.76 -13.71
CA HIS A 62 2.43 -0.75 -14.92
C HIS A 62 3.90 -0.39 -14.62
N VAL A 63 4.19 0.26 -13.50
CA VAL A 63 5.54 0.65 -13.10
C VAL A 63 6.26 -0.57 -12.50
N ARG A 64 7.11 -1.21 -13.31
CA ARG A 64 7.81 -2.46 -12.94
C ARG A 64 9.25 -2.24 -12.47
N LEU A 65 9.90 -1.15 -12.88
CA LEU A 65 11.27 -0.85 -12.48
C LEU A 65 11.29 -0.34 -11.03
N VAL A 66 12.09 -0.98 -10.17
CA VAL A 66 12.22 -0.60 -8.76
C VAL A 66 12.79 0.81 -8.59
N SER A 67 13.62 1.27 -9.54
CA SER A 67 14.15 2.63 -9.58
C SER A 67 13.07 3.71 -9.66
N ASP A 68 11.90 3.36 -10.21
CA ASP A 68 10.78 4.27 -10.40
C ASP A 68 9.78 4.19 -9.24
N HIS A 69 10.11 3.40 -8.20
CA HIS A 69 9.33 3.33 -6.98
C HIS A 69 9.85 4.36 -5.98
N GLY A 70 8.93 5.16 -5.44
CA GLY A 70 9.21 6.01 -4.29
C GLY A 70 9.21 5.18 -3.00
N ARG A 71 9.91 5.65 -1.97
CA ARG A 71 9.65 5.18 -0.60
C ARG A 71 8.39 5.84 -0.08
N LEU A 72 7.72 5.20 0.87
CA LEU A 72 6.69 5.86 1.68
C LEU A 72 7.41 6.92 2.56
N PRO A 73 7.23 8.23 2.31
CA PRO A 73 7.97 9.27 3.05
C PRO A 73 7.34 9.46 4.43
N ASP A 74 8.15 9.36 5.49
CA ASP A 74 7.74 9.52 6.90
C ASP A 74 6.41 8.83 7.26
N PRO A 75 6.36 7.48 7.14
CA PRO A 75 5.12 6.73 7.32
C PRO A 75 4.61 6.85 8.76
N ARG A 76 3.37 7.34 8.89
CA ARG A 76 2.69 7.56 10.17
C ARG A 76 1.55 6.54 10.32
N PRO A 77 1.70 5.51 11.18
CA PRO A 77 0.72 4.44 11.35
C PRO A 77 -0.70 4.95 11.64
N GLU A 78 -0.80 6.01 12.44
CA GLU A 78 -2.04 6.64 12.90
C GLU A 78 -2.65 7.62 11.90
N ALA A 79 -1.87 8.08 10.91
CA ALA A 79 -2.37 8.97 9.87
C ALA A 79 -3.14 8.17 8.81
N THR A 80 -4.06 8.85 8.13
CA THR A 80 -4.87 8.25 7.07
C THR A 80 -4.02 7.81 5.88
N VAL A 81 -4.57 6.92 5.06
CA VAL A 81 -3.91 6.48 3.82
C VAL A 81 -3.57 7.63 2.88
N GLY A 82 -4.44 8.64 2.78
CA GLY A 82 -4.20 9.83 1.96
C GLY A 82 -3.06 10.70 2.50
N GLU A 83 -2.96 10.86 3.83
CA GLU A 83 -1.87 11.57 4.49
C GLU A 83 -0.52 10.85 4.36
N ASN A 84 -0.55 9.52 4.15
CA ASN A 84 0.62 8.71 3.81
C ASN A 84 0.86 8.63 2.28
N GLY A 85 0.11 9.39 1.46
CA GLY A 85 0.30 9.45 0.01
C GLY A 85 -0.21 8.21 -0.75
N LEU A 86 -1.03 7.37 -0.13
CA LEU A 86 -1.65 6.21 -0.76
C LEU A 86 -3.00 6.59 -1.39
N SER A 87 -3.25 6.04 -2.57
CA SER A 87 -4.52 6.22 -3.30
C SER A 87 -4.86 5.00 -4.16
N ALA A 88 -6.03 5.01 -4.79
CA ALA A 88 -6.49 3.93 -5.68
C ALA A 88 -5.53 3.61 -6.84
N ASN A 89 -4.71 4.59 -7.25
CA ASN A 89 -3.76 4.42 -8.33
C ASN A 89 -2.39 3.94 -7.86
N THR A 90 -2.16 3.88 -6.55
CA THR A 90 -0.88 3.45 -5.99
C THR A 90 -0.78 1.93 -5.87
N VAL A 91 0.44 1.42 -5.99
CA VAL A 91 0.78 0.05 -5.63
C VAL A 91 1.73 0.10 -4.45
N LEU A 92 1.32 -0.54 -3.35
CA LEU A 92 2.15 -0.72 -2.17
C LEU A 92 2.98 -2.00 -2.33
N ARG A 93 4.30 -1.88 -2.20
CA ARG A 93 5.27 -2.94 -2.50
C ARG A 93 6.26 -3.14 -1.38
N TRP A 94 6.76 -4.36 -1.25
CA TRP A 94 7.99 -4.63 -0.51
C TRP A 94 8.68 -5.92 -0.97
N HIS A 95 9.95 -6.05 -0.61
CA HIS A 95 10.75 -7.26 -0.86
C HIS A 95 10.82 -8.12 0.40
N ASN A 96 10.56 -9.43 0.25
CA ASN A 96 10.63 -10.41 1.35
C ASN A 96 12.07 -10.92 1.60
N GLY A 97 13.10 -10.23 1.10
CA GLY A 97 14.51 -10.56 1.35
C GLY A 97 15.17 -9.43 2.13
N ALA A 98 16.02 -9.78 3.10
CA ALA A 98 17.04 -8.84 3.56
C ALA A 98 17.88 -8.42 2.33
N PHE A 99 18.22 -7.13 2.25
CA PHE A 99 19.31 -6.73 1.38
C PHE A 99 20.60 -7.29 2.02
N ASP A 100 20.99 -8.50 1.64
CA ASP A 100 22.38 -8.96 1.75
C ASP A 100 23.11 -8.62 0.45
#